data_AF-A0A157T1J5-F1
#
_entry.id   AF-A0A157T1J5-F1
#
_cell.length_a   1.000
_cell.length_b   1.000
_cell.length_c   1.000
_cell.angle_alpha   90.00
_cell.angle_beta   90.00
_cell.angle_gamma   90.00
#
_symmetry.space_group_name_H-M   'P 1'
#
loop_
_entity.id
_entity.type
_entity.pdbx_description
1 polymer ?
#
loop_
_entity_poly.entity_id
_entity_poly.type
_entity_poly.pdbx_seq_one_letter_code
_entity_poly.pdbx_strand_id
1 'polypeptide(L)'
;MEKVFLIRQEHSSVVVGSGNVNVLSTPLMIAFMENVALELAQKYLEKGKTTVGYHVDVKHLMPISIGRKLKRATLIEVFNGKESK
;
A
#
# COMPACT_ATOMS: atom_id res chain seq x y z
N MET A 1 13.32 5.10 -2.65
CA MET A 1 12.45 6.05 -1.91
C MET A 1 12.11 5.40 -0.59
N GLU A 2 12.26 6.11 0.53
CA GLU A 2 11.79 5.62 1.83
C GLU A 2 10.52 6.40 2.19
N LYS A 3 9.38 5.70 2.21
CA LYS A 3 8.12 6.25 2.72
C LYS A 3 7.79 5.62 4.05
N VAL A 4 7.40 6.47 5.00
CA VAL A 4 7.13 6.11 6.39
C VAL A 4 5.68 6.43 6.69
N PHE A 5 4.92 5.42 7.11
CA PHE A 5 3.54 5.61 7.57
C PHE A 5 3.48 5.50 9.08
N LEU A 6 2.97 6.53 9.74
CA LEU A 6 2.58 6.44 11.15
C LEU A 6 1.22 5.75 11.21
N ILE A 7 1.12 4.64 11.95
CA ILE A 7 -0.15 3.94 12.12
C ILE A 7 -0.99 4.72 13.14
N ARG A 8 -2.10 5.29 12.67
CA ARG A 8 -3.03 6.08 13.47
C ARG A 8 -4.31 5.29 13.70
N GLN A 9 -5.16 5.78 14.59
CA GLN A 9 -6.39 5.09 15.00
C GLN A 9 -7.34 4.84 13.82
N GLU A 10 -7.39 5.77 12.87
CA GLU A 10 -8.17 5.66 11.63
C GLU A 10 -7.70 4.53 10.70
N HIS A 11 -6.46 4.03 10.87
CA HIS A 11 -5.95 2.92 10.06
C HIS A 11 -6.33 1.55 10.63
N SER A 12 -6.89 1.53 11.85
CA SER A 12 -7.11 0.29 12.60
C SER A 12 -8.15 -0.62 11.97
N SER A 13 -8.02 -1.94 12.18
CA SER A 13 -9.00 -2.91 11.68
C SER A 13 -10.41 -2.67 12.24
N VAL A 14 -10.51 -2.17 13.47
CA VAL A 14 -11.77 -1.79 14.12
C VAL A 14 -12.43 -0.60 13.43
N VAL A 15 -11.69 0.50 13.23
CA VAL A 15 -12.26 1.72 12.62
C VAL A 15 -12.61 1.50 11.16
N VAL A 16 -11.80 0.72 10.44
CA VAL A 16 -12.04 0.39 9.03
C VAL A 16 -13.14 -0.68 8.88
N GLY A 17 -13.51 -1.38 9.97
CA GLY A 17 -14.53 -2.43 9.94
C GLY A 17 -14.08 -3.75 9.30
N SER A 18 -12.77 -3.96 9.17
CA SER A 18 -12.18 -5.19 8.60
C SER A 18 -11.76 -6.22 9.65
N GLY A 19 -11.83 -5.86 10.93
CA GLY A 19 -11.49 -6.73 12.05
C GLY A 19 -11.89 -6.12 13.39
N ASN A 20 -11.61 -6.83 14.48
CA ASN A 20 -11.99 -6.44 15.84
C ASN A 20 -10.79 -6.12 16.75
N VAL A 21 -9.59 -5.96 16.17
CA VAL A 21 -8.34 -5.71 16.93
C VAL A 21 -7.76 -4.35 16.56
N ASN A 22 -7.29 -3.59 17.56
CA ASN A 22 -6.76 -2.24 17.36
C ASN A 22 -5.32 -2.24 16.80
N VAL A 23 -5.17 -2.72 15.56
CA VAL A 23 -3.92 -2.85 14.80
C VAL A 23 -4.17 -2.40 13.37
N LEU A 24 -3.11 -2.09 12.60
CA LEU A 24 -3.20 -1.77 11.18
C LEU A 24 -4.09 -2.79 10.46
N SER A 25 -5.06 -2.29 9.71
CA SER A 25 -5.93 -3.12 8.91
C SER A 25 -5.25 -3.60 7.62
N THR A 26 -5.60 -4.79 7.15
CA THR A 26 -5.21 -5.29 5.83
C THR A 26 -5.59 -4.32 4.70
N PRO A 27 -6.82 -3.77 4.62
CA PRO A 27 -7.16 -2.79 3.59
C PRO A 27 -6.27 -1.54 3.61
N LEU A 28 -5.90 -1.00 4.78
CA LEU A 28 -5.04 0.19 4.81
C LEU A 28 -3.57 -0.15 4.53
N MET A 29 -3.13 -1.36 4.90
CA MET A 29 -1.83 -1.87 4.44
C MET A 29 -1.78 -1.90 2.90
N ILE A 30 -2.80 -2.44 2.25
CA ILE A 30 -2.91 -2.47 0.78
C ILE A 30 -2.93 -1.04 0.22
N ALA A 31 -3.76 -0.14 0.77
CA ALA A 31 -3.81 1.25 0.34
C ALA A 31 -2.44 1.96 0.46
N PHE A 32 -1.65 1.65 1.50
CA PHE A 32 -0.28 2.17 1.61
C PHE A 32 0.65 1.60 0.54
N MET A 33 0.52 0.32 0.20
CA MET A 33 1.26 -0.31 -0.89
C MET A 33 0.90 0.33 -2.24
N GLU A 34 -0.39 0.52 -2.53
CA GLU A 34 -0.87 1.19 -3.75
C GLU A 34 -0.38 2.63 -3.84
N ASN A 35 -0.43 3.39 -2.74
CA ASN A 35 0.06 4.75 -2.70
C ASN A 35 1.56 4.84 -3.01
N VAL A 36 2.36 3.91 -2.48
CA VAL A 36 3.79 3.86 -2.81
C VAL A 36 4.02 3.42 -4.26
N ALA A 37 3.25 2.45 -4.76
CA ALA A 37 3.33 2.01 -6.15
C ALA A 37 3.00 3.15 -7.13
N LEU A 38 1.93 3.92 -6.86
CA LEU A 38 1.56 5.12 -7.61
C LEU A 38 2.72 6.12 -7.65
N GLU A 39 3.29 6.49 -6.50
CA GLU A 39 4.39 7.47 -6.43
C GLU A 39 5.66 7.01 -7.15
N LEU A 40 5.91 5.71 -7.18
CA LEU A 40 7.04 5.12 -7.89
C LEU A 40 6.80 5.10 -9.39
N ALA A 41 5.62 4.68 -9.83
CA ALA A 41 5.24 4.60 -11.24
C ALA A 41 5.07 5.99 -11.88
N GLN A 42 4.54 6.97 -11.14
CA GLN A 42 4.28 8.33 -11.64
C GLN A 42 5.54 9.02 -12.19
N LYS A 43 6.74 8.63 -11.73
CA LYS A 43 8.03 9.13 -12.22
C LYS A 43 8.34 8.76 -13.67
N TYR A 44 7.63 7.77 -14.20
CA TYR A 44 7.82 7.23 -15.54
C TYR A 44 6.61 7.49 -16.46
N LEU A 45 5.57 8.15 -15.95
CA LEU A 45 4.36 8.47 -16.72
C LEU A 45 4.43 9.87 -17.31
N GLU A 46 3.84 10.02 -18.49
CA GLU A 46 3.61 11.33 -19.11
C GLU A 46 2.67 12.20 -18.26
N LYS A 47 2.79 13.52 -18.43
CA LYS A 47 1.91 14.48 -17.77
C LYS A 47 0.44 14.17 -18.08
N GLY A 48 -0.40 14.13 -17.04
CA GLY A 48 -1.83 13.84 -17.15
C GLY A 48 -2.19 12.35 -17.12
N LYS A 49 -1.21 11.43 -17.11
CA LYS A 49 -1.44 9.99 -16.90
C LYS A 49 -1.26 9.63 -15.42
N THR A 50 -1.96 8.59 -14.99
CA THR A 50 -1.90 8.01 -13.63
C THR A 50 -2.00 6.48 -13.70
N THR A 51 -1.84 5.81 -12.55
CA THR A 51 -2.00 4.35 -12.42
C THR A 51 -3.32 3.97 -11.76
N VAL A 52 -3.82 2.78 -12.06
CA VAL A 52 -4.91 2.12 -11.34
C VAL A 52 -4.45 0.71 -10.98
N GLY A 53 -4.64 0.30 -9.72
CA GLY A 53 -4.37 -1.07 -9.28
C GLY A 53 -5.40 -2.04 -9.87
N TYR A 54 -4.93 -3.16 -10.42
CA TYR A 54 -5.81 -4.21 -10.97
C TYR A 54 -5.64 -5.56 -10.28
N HIS A 55 -4.47 -5.80 -9.68
CA HIS A 55 -4.14 -7.03 -8.98
C HIS A 55 -3.29 -6.70 -7.76
N VAL A 56 -3.57 -7.37 -6.64
CA VAL A 56 -2.75 -7.34 -5.45
C VAL A 56 -2.75 -8.73 -4.82
N ASP A 57 -1.56 -9.24 -4.51
CA ASP A 57 -1.37 -10.45 -3.72
C ASP A 57 -0.58 -10.08 -2.45
N VAL A 58 -1.20 -10.27 -1.29
CA VAL A 58 -0.63 -9.87 0.00
C VAL A 58 -0.74 -10.96 1.04
N LYS A 59 0.29 -11.05 1.89
CA LYS A 59 0.26 -11.78 3.15
C LYS A 59 0.48 -10.80 4.28
N HIS A 60 -0.55 -10.56 5.09
CA HIS A 60 -0.44 -9.72 6.28
C HIS A 60 0.11 -10.54 7.45
N LEU A 61 1.43 -10.71 7.48
CA LEU A 61 2.11 -11.72 8.31
C LEU A 61 2.10 -11.41 9.81
N MET A 62 2.04 -10.13 10.19
CA MET A 62 2.15 -9.72 11.59
C MET A 62 1.32 -8.45 11.83
N PRO A 63 0.58 -8.39 12.95
CA PRO A 63 -0.13 -7.17 13.31
C PRO A 63 0.84 -6.03 13.65
N ILE A 64 0.44 -4.80 13.30
CA ILE A 64 1.18 -3.59 13.62
C ILE A 64 0.32 -2.70 14.51
N SER A 65 0.76 -2.48 15.75
CA SER A 65 0.04 -1.64 16.72
C SER A 65 -0.01 -0.16 16.30
N ILE A 66 -1.03 0.54 16.80
CA ILE A 66 -1.16 1.99 16.67
C ILE A 66 0.06 2.70 17.27
N GLY A 67 0.48 3.80 16.66
CA GLY A 67 1.66 4.58 17.05
C GLY A 67 3.00 4.07 16.49
N ARG A 68 3.02 2.89 15.87
CA ARG A 68 4.21 2.36 15.21
C ARG A 68 4.40 3.00 13.83
N LYS A 69 5.66 3.00 13.36
CA LYS A 69 6.02 3.43 12.01
C LYS A 69 6.23 2.20 11.12
N LEU A 70 5.54 2.15 9.99
CA LEU A 70 5.81 1.20 8.92
C LEU A 70 6.80 1.84 7.94
N LYS A 71 7.90 1.15 7.66
CA LYS A 71 8.93 1.61 6.74
C LYS A 71 9.30 0.48 5.80
N ARG A 72 9.20 0.76 4.50
CA ARG A 72 9.85 0.07 3.36
C ARG A 72 8.86 -0.48 2.34
N ALA A 73 9.07 -0.04 1.11
CA ALA A 73 8.64 -0.71 -0.11
C ALA A 73 9.84 -0.74 -1.06
N THR A 74 9.84 -1.64 -2.02
CA THR A 74 10.89 -1.75 -3.04
C THR A 74 10.21 -2.00 -4.37
N LEU A 75 10.45 -1.13 -5.36
CA LEU A 75 10.05 -1.38 -6.74
C LEU A 75 11.04 -2.37 -7.33
N ILE A 76 10.53 -3.51 -7.80
CA ILE A 76 11.36 -4.57 -8.38
C ILE A 76 11.43 -4.39 -9.90
N GLU A 77 10.29 -4.06 -10.52
CA GLU A 77 10.17 -3.96 -11.98
C GLU A 77 9.11 -2.95 -12.39
N VAL A 78 9.30 -2.34 -13.57
CA VAL A 78 8.27 -1.59 -14.29
C VAL A 78 8.23 -2.16 -15.71
N PHE A 79 7.09 -2.75 -16.08
CA PHE A 79 6.89 -3.35 -17.39
C PHE A 79 5.88 -2.54 -18.21
N ASN A 80 6.25 -2.17 -19.44
CA ASN A 80 5.39 -1.47 -20.39
C ASN A 80 4.96 -2.44 -21.51
N GLY A 81 3.99 -3.30 -21.22
CA GLY A 81 3.39 -4.22 -22.18
C GLY A 81 2.03 -4.74 -21.69
N LYS A 82 1.26 -5.38 -22.57
CA LYS A 82 0.03 -6.07 -22.16
C LYS A 82 0.42 -7.39 -21.49
N GLU A 83 0.05 -7.60 -20.24
CA GLU A 83 -0.01 -8.96 -19.69
C GLU A 83 -1.04 -9.75 -20.50
N SER A 84 -0.56 -10.72 -21.27
CA SER A 84 -1.40 -11.78 -21.82
C SER A 84 -1.98 -12.54 -20.63
N LYS A 85 -3.32 -12.59 -20.53
CA LYS A 85 -4.01 -13.45 -19.56
C LYS A 85 -3.61 -14.90 -19.73
#